data_AF-A0A2A5W4T2-F1
#
_entry.id   AF-A0A2A5W4T2-F1
#
_cell.length_a   1.000
_cell.length_b   1.000
_cell.length_c   1.000
_cell.angle_alpha   90.00
_cell.angle_beta   90.00
_cell.angle_gamma   90.00
#
_symmetry.space_group_name_H-M   'P 1'
#
loop_
_entity.id
_entity.type
_entity.pdbx_description
1 polymer ?
#
loop_
_entity_poly.entity_id
_entity_poly.type
_entity_poly.pdbx_seq_one_letter_code
_entity_poly.pdbx_strand_id
1 'polypeptide(L)'
;MSDYEARFGALGRLYGADGLARLQAARVAVIGLGGVGSWVVEALARSGIGGLTLIDMDEVCLSNINRQLHALGGTVGQAKARVLAERVEQISPECRVQIEQRYFTESTAEELLATPYHWIVDAIDATKHKCLLIALARQRSLPLLTCGGGGGRIDPTRIRVKDLARTMNDPLLLQVRKRLRREHGFPKLSRQKFGVDCVYTDELPVFPQADGSVSCERNAGEDYRLNCDAGFGSASFVTGTMGFIMAAEVVRHIATANN
;
A
#
# COMPACT_ATOMS: atom_id res chain seq x y z
N MET A 1 -13.17 -4.13 -31.39
CA MET A 1 -12.88 -4.25 -29.95
C MET A 1 -11.37 -4.21 -29.80
N SER A 2 -10.82 -3.22 -29.10
CA SER A 2 -9.38 -3.13 -28.83
C SER A 2 -8.92 -4.25 -27.87
N ASP A 3 -7.60 -4.48 -27.77
CA ASP A 3 -7.05 -5.42 -26.78
C ASP A 3 -7.44 -5.00 -25.35
N TYR A 4 -7.33 -3.69 -25.04
CA TYR A 4 -7.82 -3.12 -23.78
C TYR A 4 -9.30 -3.44 -23.49
N GLU A 5 -10.20 -3.22 -24.45
CA GLU A 5 -11.63 -3.51 -24.28
C GLU A 5 -11.89 -5.01 -24.08
N ALA A 6 -11.13 -5.88 -24.74
CA ALA A 6 -11.22 -7.33 -24.57
C ALA A 6 -10.84 -7.76 -23.15
N ARG A 7 -9.79 -7.16 -22.58
CA ARG A 7 -9.29 -7.45 -21.22
C ARG A 7 -10.20 -6.90 -20.12
N PHE A 8 -10.68 -5.67 -20.28
CA PHE A 8 -11.31 -4.90 -19.20
C PHE A 8 -12.79 -4.57 -19.44
N GLY A 9 -13.40 -5.03 -20.53
CA GLY A 9 -14.81 -4.77 -20.82
C GLY A 9 -15.77 -5.25 -19.72
N ALA A 10 -15.38 -6.24 -18.91
CA ALA A 10 -16.13 -6.64 -17.73
C ALA A 10 -16.19 -5.55 -16.64
N LEU A 11 -15.12 -4.77 -16.47
CA LEU A 11 -15.11 -3.61 -15.58
C LEU A 11 -15.95 -2.47 -16.14
N GLY A 12 -16.02 -2.31 -17.46
CA GLY A 12 -16.94 -1.37 -18.11
C GLY A 12 -18.41 -1.67 -17.81
N ARG A 13 -18.78 -2.94 -17.62
CA ARG A 13 -20.13 -3.32 -17.16
C ARG A 13 -20.38 -3.03 -15.67
N LEU A 14 -19.31 -2.90 -14.88
CA LEU A 14 -19.39 -2.61 -13.44
C LEU A 14 -19.38 -1.11 -13.15
N TYR A 15 -18.50 -0.35 -13.81
CA TYR A 15 -18.27 1.08 -13.56
C TYR A 15 -18.77 2.00 -14.68
N GLY A 16 -19.38 1.45 -15.73
CA GLY A 16 -19.77 2.18 -16.93
C GLY A 16 -18.59 2.45 -17.87
N ALA A 17 -18.92 2.83 -19.12
CA ALA A 17 -17.92 3.16 -20.14
C ALA A 17 -17.04 4.35 -19.70
N ASP A 18 -17.63 5.38 -19.10
CA ASP A 18 -16.91 6.56 -18.62
C ASP A 18 -15.98 6.23 -17.45
N GLY A 19 -16.42 5.35 -16.54
CA GLY A 19 -15.59 4.89 -15.42
C GLY A 19 -14.38 4.11 -15.92
N LEU A 20 -14.58 3.23 -16.91
CA LEU A 20 -13.49 2.51 -17.56
C LEU A 20 -12.52 3.45 -18.29
N ALA A 21 -13.03 4.45 -19.01
CA ALA A 21 -12.19 5.44 -19.70
C ALA A 21 -11.36 6.27 -18.70
N ARG A 22 -11.93 6.64 -17.53
CA ARG A 22 -11.19 7.31 -16.45
C ARG A 22 -10.08 6.42 -15.89
N LEU A 23 -10.33 5.13 -15.68
CA LEU A 23 -9.30 4.19 -15.23
C LEU A 23 -8.17 4.08 -16.26
N GLN A 24 -8.50 3.97 -17.55
CA GLN A 24 -7.51 3.92 -18.63
C GLN A 24 -6.65 5.19 -18.70
N ALA A 25 -7.22 6.37 -18.41
CA ALA A 25 -6.47 7.62 -18.39
C ALA A 25 -5.66 7.85 -17.09
N ALA A 26 -5.96 7.10 -16.03
CA ALA A 26 -5.40 7.34 -14.71
C ALA A 26 -3.96 6.83 -14.56
N ARG A 27 -3.24 7.52 -13.67
CA ARG A 27 -1.89 7.19 -13.25
C ARG A 27 -1.80 7.11 -11.73
N VAL A 28 -1.32 5.98 -11.21
CA VAL A 28 -1.23 5.71 -9.77
C VAL A 28 0.21 5.43 -9.36
N ALA A 29 0.69 6.06 -8.29
CA ALA A 29 1.97 5.72 -7.66
C ALA A 29 1.74 4.71 -6.53
N VAL A 30 2.54 3.64 -6.47
CA VAL A 30 2.57 2.70 -5.35
C VAL A 30 3.96 2.76 -4.73
N ILE A 31 4.01 3.20 -3.46
CA ILE A 31 5.26 3.45 -2.74
C ILE A 31 5.40 2.41 -1.63
N GLY A 32 6.44 1.58 -1.75
CA GLY A 32 6.59 0.34 -1.00
C GLY A 32 5.86 -0.80 -1.70
N LEU A 33 6.59 -1.82 -2.11
CA LEU A 33 6.13 -2.94 -2.92
C LEU A 33 6.19 -4.26 -2.13
N GLY A 34 6.19 -4.19 -0.79
CA GLY A 34 6.22 -5.36 0.08
C GLY A 34 4.89 -6.12 0.17
N GLY A 35 4.56 -6.59 1.39
CA GLY A 35 3.43 -7.50 1.64
C GLY A 35 2.05 -6.94 1.32
N VAL A 36 1.89 -5.61 1.28
CA VAL A 36 0.63 -4.95 0.89
C VAL A 36 0.75 -4.41 -0.54
N GLY A 37 1.77 -3.59 -0.81
CA GLY A 37 1.93 -2.89 -2.08
C GLY A 37 2.01 -3.80 -3.30
N SER A 38 2.64 -4.97 -3.20
CA SER A 38 2.69 -5.93 -4.33
C SER A 38 1.30 -6.39 -4.79
N TRP A 39 0.35 -6.54 -3.86
CA TRP A 39 -1.04 -6.89 -4.18
C TRP A 39 -1.85 -5.70 -4.66
N VAL A 40 -1.53 -4.48 -4.22
CA VAL A 40 -2.10 -3.25 -4.78
C VAL A 40 -1.76 -3.16 -6.27
N VAL A 41 -0.47 -3.34 -6.62
CA VAL A 41 -0.02 -3.30 -8.02
C VAL A 41 -0.78 -4.29 -8.89
N GLU A 42 -0.90 -5.54 -8.43
CA GLU A 42 -1.65 -6.59 -9.14
C GLU A 42 -3.11 -6.20 -9.37
N ALA A 43 -3.78 -5.72 -8.32
CA ALA A 43 -5.19 -5.37 -8.39
C ALA A 43 -5.43 -4.15 -9.29
N LEU A 44 -4.55 -3.14 -9.24
CA LEU A 44 -4.63 -1.97 -10.12
C LEU A 44 -4.39 -2.34 -11.59
N ALA A 45 -3.41 -3.18 -11.88
CA ALA A 45 -3.14 -3.67 -13.23
C ALA A 45 -4.32 -4.47 -13.81
N ARG A 46 -4.98 -5.27 -12.96
CA ARG A 46 -6.21 -6.00 -13.31
C ARG A 46 -7.46 -5.11 -13.37
N SER A 47 -7.35 -3.85 -12.95
CA SER A 47 -8.45 -2.88 -12.93
C SER A 47 -8.42 -1.92 -14.13
N GLY A 48 -7.57 -2.17 -15.13
CA GLY A 48 -7.50 -1.35 -16.34
C GLY A 48 -6.87 0.04 -16.12
N ILE A 49 -6.09 0.24 -15.05
CA ILE A 49 -5.31 1.47 -14.85
C ILE A 49 -4.30 1.63 -16.00
N GLY A 50 -4.25 2.80 -16.63
CA GLY A 50 -3.36 3.03 -17.77
C GLY A 50 -1.92 3.40 -17.41
N GLY A 51 -1.64 3.78 -16.16
CA GLY A 51 -0.29 4.12 -15.72
C GLY A 51 0.00 3.75 -14.28
N LEU A 52 1.15 3.12 -14.05
CA LEU A 52 1.66 2.80 -12.72
C LEU A 52 3.06 3.35 -12.53
N THR A 53 3.36 3.86 -11.34
CA THR A 53 4.72 4.18 -10.91
C THR A 53 5.05 3.39 -9.67
N LEU A 54 6.06 2.52 -9.77
CA LEU A 54 6.43 1.55 -8.76
C LEU A 54 7.70 2.02 -8.07
N ILE A 55 7.59 2.38 -6.79
CA ILE A 55 8.68 3.01 -6.03
C ILE A 55 9.12 2.08 -4.90
N ASP A 56 10.24 1.39 -5.10
CA ASP A 56 10.87 0.52 -4.11
C ASP A 56 12.33 0.22 -4.54
N MET A 57 13.25 0.22 -3.57
CA MET A 57 14.67 -0.09 -3.79
C MET A 57 15.01 -1.55 -3.48
N ASP A 58 14.13 -2.27 -2.78
CA ASP A 58 14.43 -3.61 -2.29
C ASP A 58 14.45 -4.67 -3.40
N GLU A 59 15.17 -5.74 -3.10
CA GLU A 59 15.14 -7.00 -3.85
C GLU A 59 14.21 -8.02 -3.20
N VAL A 60 13.76 -8.99 -4.00
CA VAL A 60 12.98 -10.13 -3.52
C VAL A 60 13.84 -11.01 -2.63
N CYS A 61 13.39 -11.26 -1.40
CA CYS A 61 14.04 -12.17 -0.46
C CYS A 61 13.21 -13.46 -0.26
N LEU A 62 13.87 -14.57 0.07
CA LEU A 62 13.19 -15.83 0.40
C LEU A 62 12.18 -15.67 1.55
N SER A 63 12.50 -14.82 2.54
CA SER A 63 11.62 -14.50 3.67
C SER A 63 10.35 -13.74 3.29
N ASN A 64 10.18 -13.37 2.01
CA ASN A 64 9.01 -12.67 1.50
C ASN A 64 7.91 -13.61 0.98
N ILE A 65 8.22 -14.90 0.77
CA ILE A 65 7.30 -15.90 0.17
C ILE A 65 5.94 -15.96 0.89
N ASN A 66 5.93 -15.79 2.21
CA ASN A 66 4.70 -15.92 3.00
C ASN A 66 3.67 -14.81 2.72
N ARG A 67 4.05 -13.70 2.06
CA ARG A 67 3.20 -12.49 1.99
C ARG A 67 3.35 -11.59 0.77
N GLN A 68 4.41 -11.71 -0.03
CA GLN A 68 4.65 -10.81 -1.16
C GLN A 68 4.40 -11.53 -2.48
N LEU A 69 3.57 -10.94 -3.35
CA LEU A 69 3.11 -11.58 -4.58
C LEU A 69 4.26 -11.97 -5.52
N HIS A 70 5.28 -11.13 -5.64
CA HIS A 70 6.41 -11.36 -6.55
C HIS A 70 7.45 -12.35 -6.00
N ALA A 71 7.30 -12.84 -4.76
CA ALA A 71 8.27 -13.72 -4.12
C ALA A 71 8.04 -15.18 -4.53
N LEU A 72 8.75 -15.60 -5.56
CA LEU A 72 8.75 -16.95 -6.11
C LEU A 72 10.18 -17.50 -6.10
N GLY A 73 10.36 -18.82 -6.15
CA GLY A 73 11.69 -19.44 -6.15
C GLY A 73 12.61 -18.88 -7.25
N GLY A 74 12.07 -18.52 -8.42
CA GLY A 74 12.84 -17.98 -9.55
C GLY A 74 13.09 -16.47 -9.52
N THR A 75 12.51 -15.72 -8.58
CA THR A 75 12.61 -14.24 -8.56
C THR A 75 13.46 -13.70 -7.42
N VAL A 76 13.95 -14.56 -6.53
CA VAL A 76 14.84 -14.18 -5.41
C VAL A 76 16.09 -13.46 -5.93
N GLY A 77 16.45 -12.35 -5.30
CA GLY A 77 17.58 -11.49 -5.68
C GLY A 77 17.30 -10.50 -6.82
N GLN A 78 16.09 -10.52 -7.39
CA GLN A 78 15.69 -9.51 -8.39
C GLN A 78 15.04 -8.30 -7.72
N ALA A 79 15.17 -7.11 -8.33
CA ALA A 79 14.50 -5.91 -7.83
C ALA A 79 12.97 -6.07 -7.82
N LYS A 80 12.32 -5.84 -6.67
CA LYS A 80 10.86 -6.01 -6.49
C LYS A 80 10.06 -5.25 -7.53
N ALA A 81 10.44 -3.99 -7.77
CA ALA A 81 9.77 -3.12 -8.73
C ALA A 81 9.86 -3.64 -10.17
N ARG A 82 10.98 -4.28 -10.55
CA ARG A 82 11.15 -4.85 -11.88
C ARG A 82 10.29 -6.09 -12.08
N VAL A 83 10.31 -7.03 -11.14
CA VAL A 83 9.49 -8.25 -11.21
C VAL A 83 8.00 -7.90 -11.30
N LEU A 84 7.55 -6.90 -10.54
CA LEU A 84 6.17 -6.44 -10.62
C LEU A 84 5.86 -5.72 -11.94
N ALA A 85 6.78 -4.92 -12.49
CA ALA A 85 6.58 -4.27 -13.79
C ALA A 85 6.41 -5.28 -14.93
N GLU A 86 7.29 -6.29 -15.00
CA GLU A 86 7.19 -7.38 -15.98
C GLU A 86 5.86 -8.14 -15.85
N ARG A 87 5.40 -8.33 -14.61
CA ARG A 87 4.09 -8.93 -14.33
C ARG A 87 2.92 -8.05 -14.80
N VAL A 88 3.00 -6.73 -14.61
CA VAL A 88 1.98 -5.79 -15.09
C VAL A 88 1.90 -5.81 -16.61
N GLU A 89 3.04 -5.85 -17.31
CA GLU A 89 3.09 -5.93 -18.77
C GLU A 89 2.36 -7.17 -19.32
N GLN A 90 2.50 -8.31 -18.65
CA GLN A 90 1.77 -9.54 -19.01
C GLN A 90 0.25 -9.42 -18.80
N ILE A 91 -0.19 -8.62 -17.81
CA ILE A 91 -1.61 -8.41 -17.48
C ILE A 91 -2.23 -7.37 -18.40
N SER A 92 -1.56 -6.24 -18.60
CA SER A 92 -2.03 -5.06 -19.31
C SER A 92 -0.89 -4.45 -20.12
N PRO A 93 -0.62 -4.95 -21.35
CA PRO A 93 0.49 -4.47 -22.19
C PRO A 93 0.44 -2.97 -22.50
N GLU A 94 -0.76 -2.38 -22.50
CA GLU A 94 -0.96 -0.94 -22.74
C GLU A 94 -0.72 -0.08 -21.47
N CYS A 95 -0.57 -0.69 -20.28
CA CYS A 95 -0.30 0.04 -19.05
C CYS A 95 1.14 0.56 -19.03
N ARG A 96 1.31 1.88 -18.88
CA ARG A 96 2.61 2.54 -18.79
C ARG A 96 3.19 2.37 -17.40
N VAL A 97 4.17 1.49 -17.25
CA VAL A 97 4.85 1.26 -15.97
C VAL A 97 6.17 2.04 -15.91
N GLN A 98 6.31 2.90 -14.91
CA GLN A 98 7.57 3.55 -14.56
C GLN A 98 8.12 2.92 -13.27
N ILE A 99 9.40 2.57 -13.29
CA ILE A 99 10.10 2.02 -12.13
C ILE A 99 10.98 3.11 -11.51
N GLU A 100 10.87 3.27 -10.20
CA GLU A 100 11.73 4.13 -9.40
C GLU A 100 12.43 3.28 -8.34
N GLN A 101 13.64 2.82 -8.63
CA GLN A 101 14.46 2.05 -7.69
C GLN A 101 15.12 2.98 -6.67
N ARG A 102 14.30 3.53 -5.77
CA ARG A 102 14.70 4.50 -4.75
C ARG A 102 13.82 4.36 -3.52
N TYR A 103 14.40 4.56 -2.34
CA TYR A 103 13.59 4.77 -1.14
C TYR A 103 12.93 6.16 -1.18
N PHE A 104 11.74 6.26 -0.60
CA PHE A 104 11.07 7.55 -0.41
C PHE A 104 11.65 8.25 0.82
N THR A 105 12.58 9.17 0.61
CA THR A 105 13.31 9.90 1.67
C THR A 105 13.20 11.40 1.46
N GLU A 106 13.71 12.19 2.42
CA GLU A 106 13.76 13.65 2.26
C GLU A 106 14.52 14.09 1.00
N SER A 107 15.54 13.35 0.58
CA SER A 107 16.36 13.69 -0.58
C SER A 107 15.73 13.29 -1.92
N THR A 108 14.78 12.35 -1.93
CA THR A 108 14.15 11.84 -3.17
C THR A 108 12.69 12.27 -3.32
N ALA A 109 12.03 12.66 -2.23
CA ALA A 109 10.59 12.92 -2.20
C ALA A 109 10.14 14.01 -3.17
N GLU A 110 10.94 15.07 -3.36
CA GLU A 110 10.58 16.16 -4.29
C GLU A 110 10.45 15.64 -5.72
N GLU A 111 11.45 14.89 -6.19
CA GLU A 111 11.49 14.36 -7.54
C GLU A 111 10.43 13.27 -7.75
N LEU A 112 10.30 12.35 -6.79
CA LEU A 112 9.32 11.27 -6.85
C LEU A 112 7.87 11.78 -6.84
N LEU A 113 7.60 12.94 -6.24
CA LEU A 113 6.28 13.58 -6.23
C LEU A 113 6.12 14.68 -7.28
N ALA A 114 7.12 14.94 -8.12
CA ALA A 114 7.02 15.93 -9.19
C ALA A 114 6.06 15.49 -10.32
N THR A 115 5.90 14.17 -10.47
CA THR A 115 4.95 13.60 -11.43
C THR A 115 3.51 13.75 -10.91
N PRO A 116 2.56 14.24 -11.73
CA PRO A 116 1.16 14.28 -11.33
C PRO A 116 0.58 12.86 -11.29
N TYR A 117 0.06 12.48 -10.11
CA TYR A 117 -0.65 11.23 -9.90
C TYR A 117 -2.12 11.49 -9.62
N HIS A 118 -2.98 10.65 -10.17
CA HIS A 118 -4.40 10.64 -9.81
C HIS A 118 -4.60 10.11 -8.40
N TRP A 119 -3.75 9.18 -7.97
CA TRP A 119 -3.69 8.66 -6.61
C TRP A 119 -2.27 8.21 -6.25
N ILE A 120 -1.92 8.38 -4.98
CA ILE A 120 -0.73 7.80 -4.36
C ILE A 120 -1.18 6.76 -3.34
N VAL A 121 -0.61 5.56 -3.42
CA VAL A 121 -0.80 4.47 -2.49
C VAL A 121 0.45 4.34 -1.65
N ASP A 122 0.31 4.61 -0.35
CA ASP A 122 1.36 4.50 0.65
C ASP A 122 1.32 3.15 1.37
N ALA A 123 2.19 2.24 0.95
CA ALA A 123 2.45 0.94 1.56
C ALA A 123 3.85 0.86 2.20
N ILE A 124 4.41 2.01 2.61
CA ILE A 124 5.68 2.10 3.34
C ILE A 124 5.50 1.56 4.77
N ASP A 125 6.47 0.78 5.24
CA ASP A 125 6.54 0.22 6.61
C ASP A 125 7.38 1.08 7.57
N ALA A 126 8.39 1.79 7.06
CA ALA A 126 9.21 2.71 7.82
C ALA A 126 8.42 3.97 8.24
N THR A 127 8.16 4.11 9.55
CA THR A 127 7.37 5.23 10.12
C THR A 127 7.87 6.61 9.68
N LYS A 128 9.19 6.82 9.59
CA LYS A 128 9.79 8.11 9.20
C LYS A 128 9.35 8.51 7.78
N HIS A 129 9.59 7.64 6.81
CA HIS A 129 9.29 7.86 5.40
C HIS A 129 7.78 7.95 5.14
N LYS A 130 7.00 7.13 5.87
CA LYS A 130 5.54 7.18 5.85
C LYS A 130 4.99 8.54 6.30
N CYS A 131 5.51 9.07 7.41
CA CYS A 131 5.09 10.40 7.90
C CYS A 131 5.45 11.51 6.92
N LEU A 132 6.64 11.45 6.33
CA LEU A 132 7.09 12.41 5.32
C LEU A 132 6.14 12.42 4.12
N LEU A 133 5.80 11.25 3.57
CA LEU A 133 4.88 11.13 2.44
C LEU A 133 3.49 11.71 2.77
N ILE A 134 2.92 11.34 3.92
CA ILE A 134 1.62 11.83 4.36
C ILE A 134 1.63 13.36 4.54
N ALA A 135 2.70 13.91 5.11
CA ALA A 135 2.83 15.35 5.32
C ALA A 135 2.95 16.11 4.00
N LEU A 136 3.79 15.64 3.07
CA LEU A 136 3.97 16.27 1.76
C LEU A 136 2.71 16.17 0.91
N ALA A 137 2.03 15.03 0.92
CA ALA A 137 0.76 14.87 0.21
C ALA A 137 -0.28 15.85 0.71
N ARG A 138 -0.42 16.02 2.04
CA ARG A 138 -1.32 17.01 2.62
C ARG A 138 -0.94 18.45 2.24
N GLN A 139 0.35 18.78 2.31
CA GLN A 139 0.84 20.13 1.97
C GLN A 139 0.56 20.49 0.51
N ARG A 140 0.68 19.52 -0.40
CA ARG A 140 0.50 19.69 -1.84
C ARG A 140 -0.91 19.34 -2.34
N SER A 141 -1.82 18.99 -1.43
CA SER A 141 -3.17 18.50 -1.75
C SER A 141 -3.17 17.31 -2.74
N LEU A 142 -2.19 16.41 -2.59
CA LEU A 142 -2.11 15.20 -3.40
C LEU A 142 -3.05 14.12 -2.84
N PRO A 143 -3.83 13.44 -3.68
CA PRO A 143 -4.69 12.33 -3.27
C PRO A 143 -3.84 11.15 -2.80
N LEU A 144 -4.01 10.78 -1.52
CA LEU A 144 -3.21 9.76 -0.85
C LEU A 144 -4.11 8.80 -0.08
N LEU A 145 -3.86 7.51 -0.26
CA LEU A 145 -4.39 6.43 0.57
C LEU A 145 -3.22 5.72 1.28
N THR A 146 -3.29 5.57 2.59
CA THR A 146 -2.24 4.89 3.38
C THR A 146 -2.75 3.59 4.00
N CYS A 147 -1.86 2.74 4.48
CA CYS A 147 -2.21 1.54 5.22
C CYS A 147 -1.43 1.35 6.52
N GLY A 148 -1.99 0.56 7.42
CA GLY A 148 -1.33 0.05 8.61
C GLY A 148 -0.43 -1.15 8.36
N GLY A 149 0.00 -1.77 9.45
CA GLY A 149 0.81 -3.00 9.42
C GLY A 149 -0.07 -4.24 9.31
N GLY A 150 0.18 -5.09 8.32
CA GLY A 150 -0.51 -6.38 8.18
C GLY A 150 0.15 -7.55 8.93
N GLY A 151 1.19 -7.29 9.72
CA GLY A 151 1.90 -8.29 10.53
C GLY A 151 1.21 -8.57 11.87
N GLY A 152 1.25 -9.83 12.30
CA GLY A 152 0.70 -10.32 13.57
C GLY A 152 -0.82 -10.41 13.52
N ARG A 153 -1.40 -10.75 12.36
CA ARG A 153 -2.84 -10.71 12.11
C ARG A 153 -3.27 -11.97 11.38
N ILE A 154 -4.47 -12.46 11.69
CA ILE A 154 -4.99 -13.71 11.13
C ILE A 154 -6.40 -13.57 10.55
N ASP A 155 -7.11 -12.47 10.84
CA ASP A 155 -8.50 -12.31 10.39
C ASP A 155 -8.63 -11.20 9.33
N PRO A 156 -8.68 -11.55 8.02
CA PRO A 156 -8.85 -10.56 6.96
C PRO A 156 -10.22 -9.88 7.00
N THR A 157 -11.23 -10.46 7.66
CA THR A 157 -12.59 -9.88 7.74
C THR A 157 -12.65 -8.65 8.65
N ARG A 158 -11.58 -8.40 9.42
CA ARG A 158 -11.44 -7.27 10.36
C ARG A 158 -10.73 -6.05 9.78
N ILE A 159 -10.39 -6.09 8.49
CA ILE A 159 -9.84 -4.94 7.79
C ILE A 159 -10.92 -3.88 7.57
N ARG A 160 -10.57 -2.61 7.77
CA ARG A 160 -11.45 -1.43 7.72
C ARG A 160 -10.74 -0.30 6.97
N VAL A 161 -11.55 0.62 6.42
CA VAL A 161 -11.09 1.89 5.89
C VAL A 161 -11.64 3.01 6.77
N LYS A 162 -10.77 3.81 7.39
CA LYS A 162 -11.16 5.00 8.18
C LYS A 162 -10.12 6.10 8.02
N ASP A 163 -10.48 7.32 8.42
CA ASP A 163 -9.51 8.40 8.59
C ASP A 163 -8.36 7.95 9.50
N LEU A 164 -7.13 8.28 9.11
CA LEU A 164 -5.90 7.92 9.80
C LEU A 164 -5.97 8.27 11.30
N ALA A 165 -6.59 9.38 11.69
CA ALA A 165 -6.71 9.77 13.10
C ALA A 165 -7.53 8.78 13.96
N ARG A 166 -8.36 7.94 13.33
CA ARG A 166 -9.33 7.02 13.95
C ARG A 166 -8.91 5.57 13.95
N THR A 167 -7.73 5.27 13.40
CA THR A 167 -7.14 3.93 13.41
C THR A 167 -6.80 3.50 14.84
N MET A 168 -6.93 2.20 15.11
CA MET A 168 -6.73 1.58 16.42
C MET A 168 -6.02 0.24 16.28
N ASN A 169 -5.51 -0.30 17.40
CA ASN A 169 -4.88 -1.64 17.46
C ASN A 169 -3.71 -1.85 16.49
N ASP A 170 -3.10 -0.77 16.00
CA ASP A 170 -1.99 -0.80 15.05
C ASP A 170 -0.80 0.03 15.61
N PRO A 171 0.31 -0.62 16.00
CA PRO A 171 1.51 0.05 16.51
C PRO A 171 2.18 0.99 15.51
N LEU A 172 2.23 0.62 14.22
CA LEU A 172 2.81 1.46 13.16
C LEU A 172 2.00 2.75 13.04
N LEU A 173 0.69 2.64 12.91
CA LEU A 173 -0.18 3.81 12.78
C LEU A 173 -0.19 4.65 14.05
N LEU A 174 -0.06 4.05 15.23
CA LEU A 174 0.09 4.79 16.49
C LEU A 174 1.34 5.69 16.45
N GLN A 175 2.48 5.14 16.03
CA GLN A 175 3.74 5.88 15.88
C GLN A 175 3.60 6.99 14.83
N VAL A 176 2.99 6.68 13.68
CA VAL A 176 2.73 7.65 12.60
C VAL A 176 1.87 8.80 13.10
N ARG A 177 0.72 8.51 13.76
CA ARG A 177 -0.17 9.54 14.30
C ARG A 177 0.53 10.44 15.32
N LYS A 178 1.36 9.86 16.20
CA LYS A 178 2.14 10.63 17.20
C LYS A 178 3.14 11.56 16.51
N ARG A 179 3.87 11.04 15.53
CA ARG A 179 4.89 11.79 14.79
C ARG A 179 4.29 12.90 13.93
N LEU A 180 3.22 12.64 13.19
CA LEU A 180 2.50 13.65 12.40
C LEU A 180 2.00 14.83 13.25
N ARG A 181 1.50 14.57 14.46
CA ARG A 181 1.07 15.63 15.39
C ARG A 181 2.23 16.46 15.94
N ARG A 182 3.37 15.81 16.19
CA ARG A 182 4.55 16.46 16.78
C ARG A 182 5.34 17.27 15.76
N GLU A 183 5.54 16.72 14.56
CA GLU A 183 6.52 17.23 13.58
C GLU A 183 5.87 17.91 12.38
N HIS A 184 4.61 17.60 12.05
CA HIS A 184 3.98 18.04 10.80
C HIS A 184 2.66 18.80 11.01
N GLY A 185 2.38 19.27 12.23
CA GLY A 185 1.22 20.12 12.51
C GLY A 185 -0.14 19.46 12.30
N PHE A 186 -0.22 18.13 12.41
CA PHE A 186 -1.52 17.44 12.36
C PHE A 186 -2.36 17.68 13.62
N PRO A 187 -3.69 17.68 13.51
CA PRO A 187 -4.58 17.96 14.64
C PRO A 187 -4.30 17.12 15.89
N LYS A 188 -4.19 17.79 17.05
CA LYS A 188 -3.86 17.13 18.32
C LYS A 188 -5.07 16.45 18.97
N LEU A 189 -6.26 17.01 18.80
CA LEU A 189 -7.47 16.48 19.42
C LEU A 189 -7.94 15.22 18.68
N SER A 190 -8.23 14.15 19.41
CA SER A 190 -8.71 12.87 18.85
C SER A 190 -10.00 13.00 18.05
N ARG A 191 -10.82 14.03 18.32
CA ARG A 191 -12.06 14.32 17.59
C ARG A 191 -11.82 14.89 16.18
N GLN A 192 -10.64 15.42 15.89
CA GLN A 192 -10.32 16.03 14.60
C GLN A 192 -9.79 14.97 13.64
N LYS A 193 -10.27 15.00 12.39
CA LYS A 193 -9.81 14.13 11.31
C LYS A 193 -8.47 14.63 10.75
N PHE A 194 -7.67 13.72 10.20
CA PHE A 194 -6.44 14.08 9.49
C PHE A 194 -6.71 14.40 8.01
N GLY A 195 -7.83 13.94 7.47
CA GLY A 195 -8.16 14.05 6.05
C GLY A 195 -7.34 13.09 5.20
N VAL A 196 -6.95 11.94 5.76
CA VAL A 196 -6.14 10.93 5.10
C VAL A 196 -6.81 9.59 5.34
N ASP A 197 -7.29 8.93 4.28
CA ASP A 197 -7.90 7.62 4.40
C ASP A 197 -6.83 6.55 4.66
N CYS A 198 -7.16 5.59 5.52
CA CYS A 198 -6.25 4.57 5.98
C CYS A 198 -6.92 3.20 6.03
N VAL A 199 -6.31 2.22 5.35
CA VAL A 199 -6.67 0.81 5.45
C VAL A 199 -5.91 0.18 6.62
N TYR A 200 -6.64 -0.34 7.61
CA TYR A 200 -6.05 -0.96 8.80
C TYR A 200 -6.94 -2.10 9.31
N THR A 201 -6.43 -2.93 10.21
CA THR A 201 -7.25 -3.94 10.90
C THR A 201 -7.54 -3.50 12.33
N ASP A 202 -8.77 -3.73 12.78
CA ASP A 202 -9.15 -3.52 14.19
C ASP A 202 -8.78 -4.72 15.09
N GLU A 203 -8.18 -5.76 14.52
CA GLU A 203 -7.62 -6.91 15.24
C GLU A 203 -6.35 -6.53 16.01
N LEU A 204 -6.17 -7.09 17.20
CA LEU A 204 -4.95 -6.93 18.00
C LEU A 204 -3.81 -7.77 17.41
N PRO A 205 -2.55 -7.31 17.51
CA PRO A 205 -1.43 -8.14 17.12
C PRO A 205 -1.27 -9.38 17.97
N VAL A 206 -0.89 -10.47 17.31
CA VAL A 206 -0.28 -11.63 17.96
C VAL A 206 1.24 -11.51 17.90
N PHE A 207 1.91 -11.72 19.04
CA PHE A 207 3.34 -11.58 19.25
C PHE A 207 4.00 -12.96 19.38
N PRO A 208 5.05 -13.25 18.60
CA PRO A 208 5.81 -14.49 18.75
C PRO A 208 6.56 -14.51 20.09
N GLN A 209 6.64 -15.68 20.70
CA GLN A 209 7.34 -15.94 21.97
C GLN A 209 8.63 -16.76 21.73
N ALA A 210 9.57 -16.69 22.66
CA ALA A 210 10.85 -17.42 22.56
C ALA A 210 10.69 -18.96 22.54
N ASP A 211 9.59 -19.48 23.09
CA ASP A 211 9.24 -20.90 23.09
C ASP A 211 8.52 -21.36 21.80
N GLY A 212 8.35 -20.46 20.82
CA GLY A 212 7.65 -20.71 19.57
C GLY A 212 6.12 -20.59 19.66
N SER A 213 5.57 -20.32 20.84
CA SER A 213 4.15 -19.98 21.01
C SER A 213 3.86 -18.55 20.55
N VAL A 214 2.57 -18.18 20.55
CA VAL A 214 2.13 -16.82 20.21
C VAL A 214 1.19 -16.29 21.29
N SER A 215 1.30 -15.01 21.62
CA SER A 215 0.50 -14.35 22.65
C SER A 215 -0.10 -13.04 22.15
N CYS A 216 -1.24 -12.64 22.71
CA CYS A 216 -1.80 -11.30 22.51
C CYS A 216 -1.15 -10.25 23.42
N GLU A 217 -0.31 -10.68 24.36
CA GLU A 217 0.42 -9.81 25.28
C GLU A 217 1.83 -9.54 24.74
N ARG A 218 2.25 -8.29 24.92
CA ARG A 218 3.59 -7.84 24.52
C ARG A 218 4.56 -8.09 25.67
N ASN A 219 5.65 -8.81 25.41
CA ASN A 219 6.75 -8.92 26.37
C ASN A 219 7.45 -7.56 26.55
N ALA A 220 7.68 -7.17 27.80
CA ALA A 220 8.38 -5.93 28.12
C ALA A 220 9.85 -6.02 27.67
N GLY A 221 10.28 -5.10 26.81
CA GLY A 221 11.68 -5.00 26.35
C GLY A 221 11.97 -5.49 24.93
N GLU A 222 11.03 -6.21 24.29
CA GLU A 222 11.21 -6.67 22.89
C GLU A 222 10.80 -5.59 21.87
N ASP A 223 11.73 -5.24 20.96
CA ASP A 223 11.51 -4.28 19.88
C ASP A 223 10.94 -5.02 18.65
N TYR A 224 9.64 -5.28 18.66
CA TYR A 224 8.92 -5.87 17.52
C TYR A 224 8.81 -4.87 16.35
N ARG A 225 9.92 -4.69 15.63
CA ARG A 225 9.91 -4.02 14.32
C ARG A 225 9.30 -4.96 13.29
N LEU A 226 8.80 -4.42 12.18
CA LEU A 226 8.34 -5.21 11.02
C LEU A 226 9.49 -5.89 10.25
N ASN A 227 10.70 -5.96 10.83
CA ASN A 227 11.91 -6.46 10.18
C ASN A 227 11.95 -7.99 10.17
N CYS A 228 12.61 -8.54 9.14
CA CYS A 228 12.58 -9.95 8.78
C CYS A 228 13.17 -10.94 9.80
N ASP A 229 13.98 -10.48 10.77
CA ASP A 229 14.76 -11.40 11.62
C ASP A 229 14.22 -11.57 13.06
N ALA A 230 13.35 -10.66 13.53
CA ALA A 230 12.79 -10.69 14.89
C ALA A 230 11.42 -9.96 14.99
N GLY A 231 10.67 -9.96 13.89
CA GLY A 231 9.43 -9.21 13.75
C GLY A 231 8.16 -10.03 13.89
N PHE A 232 7.02 -9.36 13.69
CA PHE A 232 5.72 -10.03 13.59
C PHE A 232 5.69 -11.07 12.46
N GLY A 233 5.06 -12.21 12.71
CA GLY A 233 4.61 -13.12 11.66
C GLY A 233 3.62 -12.42 10.71
N SER A 234 3.39 -12.95 9.52
CA SER A 234 2.46 -12.35 8.55
C SER A 234 1.91 -13.41 7.60
N ALA A 235 0.74 -13.14 7.03
CA ALA A 235 0.07 -14.06 6.13
C ALA A 235 -0.47 -13.32 4.89
N SER A 236 -0.24 -13.92 3.73
CA SER A 236 -0.64 -13.36 2.43
C SER A 236 -2.13 -13.06 2.33
N PHE A 237 -3.01 -13.86 2.94
CA PHE A 237 -4.45 -13.58 2.91
C PHE A 237 -4.83 -12.32 3.68
N VAL A 238 -4.07 -11.90 4.70
CA VAL A 238 -4.31 -10.61 5.39
C VAL A 238 -3.70 -9.46 4.59
N THR A 239 -2.41 -9.53 4.30
CA THR A 239 -1.70 -8.43 3.64
C THR A 239 -2.18 -8.21 2.21
N GLY A 240 -2.54 -9.29 1.52
CA GLY A 240 -3.18 -9.25 0.20
C GLY A 240 -4.58 -8.66 0.24
N THR A 241 -5.41 -9.03 1.23
CA THR A 241 -6.73 -8.39 1.39
C THR A 241 -6.61 -6.90 1.70
N MET A 242 -5.63 -6.48 2.50
CA MET A 242 -5.35 -5.05 2.69
C MET A 242 -5.01 -4.37 1.36
N GLY A 243 -4.17 -5.00 0.53
CA GLY A 243 -3.82 -4.49 -0.80
C GLY A 243 -5.03 -4.41 -1.74
N PHE A 244 -5.90 -5.42 -1.73
CA PHE A 244 -7.15 -5.42 -2.51
C PHE A 244 -8.11 -4.32 -2.08
N ILE A 245 -8.27 -4.09 -0.77
CA ILE A 245 -9.09 -2.98 -0.26
C ILE A 245 -8.50 -1.64 -0.68
N MET A 246 -7.17 -1.47 -0.59
CA MET A 246 -6.53 -0.23 -1.06
C MET A 246 -6.77 0.02 -2.54
N ALA A 247 -6.59 -0.99 -3.39
CA ALA A 247 -6.84 -0.88 -4.82
C ALA A 247 -8.31 -0.60 -5.11
N ALA A 248 -9.24 -1.24 -4.37
CA ALA A 248 -10.67 -1.01 -4.52
C ALA A 248 -11.06 0.45 -4.19
N GLU A 249 -10.50 1.05 -3.14
CA GLU A 249 -10.73 2.46 -2.82
C GLU A 249 -10.22 3.38 -3.95
N VAL A 250 -8.99 3.16 -4.43
CA VAL A 250 -8.42 3.95 -5.53
C VAL A 250 -9.25 3.82 -6.81
N VAL A 251 -9.59 2.60 -7.20
CA VAL A 251 -10.40 2.31 -8.39
C VAL A 251 -11.77 2.95 -8.26
N ARG A 252 -12.43 2.80 -7.11
CA ARG A 252 -13.74 3.44 -6.84
C ARG A 252 -13.63 4.95 -7.02
N HIS A 253 -12.65 5.59 -6.38
CA HIS A 253 -12.48 7.04 -6.47
C HIS A 253 -12.22 7.54 -7.90
N ILE A 254 -11.40 6.84 -8.69
CA ILE A 254 -11.12 7.21 -10.09
C ILE A 254 -12.35 6.95 -10.97
N ALA A 255 -12.88 5.73 -10.89
CA ALA A 255 -13.96 5.28 -11.77
C ALA A 255 -15.27 6.01 -11.51
N THR A 256 -15.51 6.53 -10.29
CA THR A 256 -16.73 7.30 -9.96
C THR A 256 -16.48 8.81 -9.82
N ALA A 257 -15.30 9.33 -10.19
CA ALA A 257 -15.06 10.76 -10.19
C ALA A 257 -16.00 11.46 -11.20
N ASN A 258 -16.77 12.44 -10.73
CA ASN A 258 -17.83 13.17 -11.45
C ASN A 258 -19.12 12.38 -11.71
N ASN A 259 -19.72 11.85 -10.64
CA ASN A 259 -21.18 11.79 -10.45
C ASN A 259 -21.56 12.72 -9.29
#